data_AF-A0A955IH64-F1
#
_entry.id   AF-A0A955IH64-F1
#
_cell.length_a   1.000
_cell.length_b   1.000
_cell.length_c   1.000
_cell.angle_alpha   90.00
_cell.angle_beta   90.00
_cell.angle_gamma   90.00
#
_symmetry.space_group_name_H-M   'P 1'
#
loop_
_entity.id
_entity.type
_entity.pdbx_description
1 polymer ?
#
loop_
_entity_poly.entity_id
_entity_poly.type
_entity_poly.pdbx_seq_one_letter_code
_entity_poly.pdbx_strand_id
1 'polypeptide(L)'
;ATDRGKSWTRRAAMDLQPVGGTNPSPGFFYVFSQRPRPDAIYFLTDGEFAPEVAAEIAGLNAQADVPIHCIAFGTREAEPLMRRIAQQSGGTYTFVSVGGVP
;
A
#
# COMPACT_ATOMS: atom_id res chain seq x y z
N ALA A 1 17.28 -1.29 8.55
CA ALA A 1 16.90 -2.67 8.90
C ALA A 1 18.14 -3.57 8.94
N THR A 2 18.25 -4.47 9.93
CA THR A 2 19.33 -5.48 10.00
C THR A 2 19.07 -6.62 9.02
N ASP A 3 20.10 -7.38 8.65
CA ASP A 3 19.95 -8.49 7.69
C ASP A 3 19.06 -9.61 8.24
N ARG A 4 19.12 -9.84 9.55
CA ARG A 4 18.19 -10.75 10.24
C ARG A 4 16.74 -10.31 10.05
N GLY A 5 16.44 -9.02 10.23
CA GLY A 5 15.11 -8.47 10.02
C GLY A 5 14.63 -8.67 8.58
N LYS A 6 15.47 -8.34 7.59
CA LYS A 6 15.17 -8.55 6.16
C LYS A 6 14.86 -10.02 5.84
N SER A 7 15.67 -10.95 6.36
CA SER A 7 15.52 -12.39 6.09
C SER A 7 14.22 -12.97 6.66
N TRP A 8 13.76 -12.45 7.80
CA TRP A 8 12.49 -12.85 8.39
C TRP A 8 11.32 -12.29 7.59
N THR A 9 11.31 -10.98 7.30
CA THR A 9 10.23 -10.35 6.52
C THR A 9 10.08 -10.97 5.14
N ARG A 10 11.19 -11.30 4.46
CA ARG A 10 11.14 -11.95 3.15
C ARG A 10 10.43 -13.30 3.20
N ARG A 11 10.72 -14.12 4.22
CA ARG A 11 10.06 -15.41 4.41
C ARG A 11 8.58 -15.24 4.74
N ALA A 12 8.27 -14.37 5.70
CA ALA A 12 6.89 -14.08 6.08
C ALA A 12 6.05 -13.59 4.88
N ALA A 13 6.61 -12.75 4.00
CA ALA A 13 5.92 -12.30 2.81
C ALA A 13 5.67 -13.42 1.78
N MET A 14 6.57 -14.41 1.68
CA MET A 14 6.39 -15.57 0.80
C MET A 14 5.32 -16.55 1.32
N ASP A 15 5.08 -16.56 2.63
CA ASP A 15 4.11 -17.44 3.27
C ASP A 15 2.68 -16.84 3.30
N LEU A 16 2.50 -15.58 2.91
CA LEU A 16 1.19 -14.94 2.84
C LEU A 16 0.33 -15.57 1.74
N GLN A 17 -0.86 -16.03 2.10
CA GLN A 17 -1.89 -16.44 1.16
C GLN A 17 -2.96 -15.36 1.04
N PRO A 18 -3.38 -14.98 -0.19
CA PRO A 18 -4.51 -14.09 -0.37
C PRO A 18 -5.80 -14.79 0.10
N VAL A 19 -6.58 -14.12 0.94
CA VAL A 19 -7.86 -14.63 1.46
C VAL A 19 -8.90 -13.51 1.43
N GLY A 20 -10.09 -13.79 0.88
CA GLY A 20 -11.23 -12.87 0.89
C GLY A 20 -11.22 -11.83 -0.24
N GLY A 21 -11.86 -10.68 0.01
CA GLY A 21 -11.87 -9.52 -0.89
C GLY A 21 -10.92 -8.41 -0.42
N THR A 22 -10.88 -7.30 -1.16
CA THR A 22 -9.92 -6.21 -0.93
C THR A 22 -10.54 -5.06 -0.14
N ASN A 23 -10.28 -5.01 1.17
CA ASN A 23 -10.51 -3.81 2.00
C ASN A 23 -9.18 -3.33 2.61
N PRO A 24 -8.56 -2.27 2.07
CA PRO A 24 -7.29 -1.73 2.57
C PRO A 24 -7.40 -1.02 3.92
N SER A 25 -8.57 -0.51 4.31
CA SER A 25 -8.71 0.43 5.43
C SER A 25 -8.19 -0.09 6.78
N PRO A 26 -8.46 -1.35 7.19
CA PRO A 26 -7.92 -1.89 8.44
C PRO A 26 -6.37 -1.91 8.47
N GLY A 27 -5.73 -2.16 7.32
CA GLY A 27 -4.28 -2.15 7.20
C GLY A 27 -3.70 -0.75 7.39
N PHE A 28 -4.33 0.27 6.80
CA PHE A 28 -3.93 1.67 7.01
C PHE A 28 -4.17 2.12 8.46
N PHE A 29 -5.29 1.75 9.08
CA PHE A 29 -5.52 2.01 10.50
C PHE A 29 -4.39 1.43 11.36
N TYR A 30 -4.01 0.17 11.10
CA TYR A 30 -2.91 -0.47 11.81
C TYR A 30 -1.58 0.25 11.61
N VAL A 31 -1.23 0.62 10.36
CA VAL A 31 0.07 1.26 10.08
C VAL A 31 0.17 2.65 10.71
N PHE A 32 -0.91 3.45 10.69
CA PHE A 32 -0.93 4.77 11.32
C PHE A 32 -0.95 4.72 12.87
N SER A 33 -1.38 3.59 13.44
CA SER A 33 -1.33 3.35 14.89
C SER A 33 0.09 3.04 15.41
N GLN A 34 1.02 2.64 14.53
CA GLN A 34 2.39 2.27 14.93
C GLN A 34 3.18 3.47 15.49
N ARG A 35 4.11 3.16 16.40
CA ARG A 35 5.06 4.12 17.00
C ARG A 35 6.49 3.54 16.98
N PRO A 36 7.50 4.28 16.48
CA PRO A 36 7.39 5.59 15.82
C PRO A 36 6.51 5.52 14.56
N ARG A 37 5.99 6.67 14.12
CA ARG A 37 5.20 6.73 12.89
C ARG A 37 6.09 6.30 11.71
N PRO A 38 5.52 5.67 10.67
CA PRO A 38 6.28 5.36 9.47
C PRO A 38 6.70 6.63 8.75
N ASP A 39 7.92 6.65 8.20
CA ASP A 39 8.41 7.75 7.36
C ASP A 39 7.85 7.68 5.93
N ALA A 40 7.40 6.49 5.50
CA ALA A 40 6.74 6.24 4.22
C ALA A 40 5.91 4.95 4.29
N ILE A 41 4.87 4.86 3.46
CA ILE A 41 4.03 3.67 3.30
C ILE A 41 4.11 3.21 1.83
N TYR A 42 4.33 1.92 1.61
CA TYR A 42 4.24 1.30 0.28
C TYR A 42 3.01 0.40 0.24
N PHE A 43 2.04 0.75 -0.60
CA PHE A 43 0.76 0.06 -0.74
C PHE A 43 0.72 -0.70 -2.07
N LEU A 44 0.75 -2.03 -2.01
CA LEU A 44 0.69 -2.95 -3.14
C LEU A 44 -0.71 -3.58 -3.24
N THR A 45 -1.35 -3.49 -4.41
CA THR A 45 -2.63 -4.17 -4.69
C THR A 45 -2.79 -4.45 -6.18
N ASP A 46 -3.43 -5.56 -6.53
CA ASP A 46 -3.84 -5.94 -7.88
C ASP A 46 -5.32 -5.66 -8.17
N GLY A 47 -6.11 -5.44 -7.11
CA GLY A 47 -7.58 -5.40 -7.19
C GLY A 47 -8.20 -4.02 -7.09
N GLU A 48 -9.46 -3.96 -7.51
CA GLU A 48 -10.40 -2.88 -7.22
C GLU A 48 -10.73 -2.80 -5.73
N PHE A 49 -10.77 -1.58 -5.21
CA PHE A 49 -11.30 -1.27 -3.89
C PHE A 49 -12.27 -0.10 -4.01
N ALA A 50 -13.17 0.02 -3.03
CA ALA A 50 -14.23 1.01 -3.07
C ALA A 50 -13.64 2.45 -3.05
N PRO A 51 -14.18 3.39 -3.86
CA PRO A 51 -13.68 4.77 -3.91
C PRO A 51 -13.63 5.49 -2.55
N GLU A 52 -14.51 5.12 -1.63
CA GLU A 52 -14.59 5.65 -0.26
C GLU A 52 -13.31 5.37 0.53
N VAL A 53 -12.60 4.29 0.22
CA VAL A 53 -11.34 3.92 0.87
C VAL A 53 -10.26 4.97 0.60
N ALA A 54 -10.21 5.54 -0.62
CA ALA A 54 -9.23 6.59 -0.91
C ALA A 54 -9.46 7.84 -0.05
N ALA A 55 -10.73 8.19 0.21
CA ALA A 55 -11.09 9.30 1.10
C ALA A 55 -10.77 8.99 2.57
N GLU A 56 -11.00 7.75 3.01
CA GLU A 56 -10.65 7.29 4.35
C GLU A 56 -9.13 7.33 4.59
N ILE A 57 -8.33 6.83 3.65
CA ILE A 57 -6.87 6.87 3.72
C ILE A 57 -6.37 8.32 3.79
N ALA A 58 -6.94 9.22 2.98
CA ALA A 58 -6.60 10.64 3.04
C ALA A 58 -6.94 11.25 4.41
N GLY A 59 -8.08 10.88 5.00
CA GLY A 59 -8.47 11.30 6.34
C GLY A 59 -7.51 10.80 7.43
N LEU A 60 -7.11 9.54 7.36
CA LEU A 60 -6.12 8.96 8.28
C LEU A 60 -4.75 9.64 8.15
N ASN A 61 -4.35 9.99 6.93
CA ASN A 61 -3.04 10.60 6.66
C ASN A 61 -2.99 12.11 6.96
N ALA A 62 -4.14 12.79 7.11
CA ALA A 62 -4.21 14.25 7.22
C ALA A 62 -3.37 14.84 8.36
N GLN A 63 -3.16 14.10 9.45
CA GLN A 63 -2.31 14.50 10.58
C GLN A 63 -0.97 13.77 10.63
N ALA A 64 -0.82 12.71 9.83
CA ALA A 64 0.38 11.90 9.79
C ALA A 64 1.40 12.45 8.79
N ASP A 65 0.91 13.02 7.68
CA ASP A 65 1.71 13.57 6.58
C ASP A 65 2.77 12.58 6.07
N VAL A 66 2.37 11.30 5.98
CA VAL A 66 3.26 10.22 5.54
C VAL A 66 3.10 10.04 4.03
N PRO A 67 4.19 10.05 3.24
CA PRO A 67 4.15 9.69 1.83
C PRO A 67 3.63 8.26 1.61
N ILE A 68 2.61 8.11 0.76
CA ILE A 68 2.03 6.80 0.40
C ILE A 68 2.35 6.49 -1.06
N HIS A 69 3.28 5.56 -1.27
CA HIS A 69 3.66 5.06 -2.59
C HIS A 69 2.76 3.89 -2.97
N CYS A 70 1.99 4.03 -4.04
CA CYS A 70 1.06 3.02 -4.51
C CYS A 70 1.68 2.21 -5.67
N ILE A 71 1.62 0.88 -5.56
CA ILE A 71 2.11 -0.07 -6.56
C ILE A 71 0.93 -0.92 -7.02
N ALA A 72 0.47 -0.70 -8.24
CA ALA A 72 -0.54 -1.54 -8.88
C ALA A 72 0.16 -2.73 -9.56
N PHE A 73 -0.25 -3.94 -9.24
CA PHE A 73 0.35 -5.15 -9.78
C PHE A 73 -0.62 -5.91 -10.69
N GLY A 74 -0.21 -6.17 -11.92
CA GLY A 74 -0.94 -6.96 -12.90
C GLY A 74 -2.13 -6.26 -13.58
N THR A 75 -2.96 -5.52 -12.84
CA THR A 75 -4.10 -4.76 -13.41
C THR A 75 -4.02 -3.27 -13.10
N ARG A 76 -4.74 -2.46 -13.89
CA ARG A 76 -4.85 -1.00 -13.71
C ARG A 76 -6.22 -0.56 -13.20
N GLU A 77 -7.06 -1.48 -12.74
CA GLU A 77 -8.45 -1.18 -12.40
C GLU A 77 -8.55 -0.13 -11.28
N ALA A 78 -7.70 -0.24 -10.26
CA ALA A 78 -7.62 0.75 -9.18
C ALA A 78 -6.75 1.98 -9.48
N GLU A 79 -6.20 2.13 -10.70
CA GLU A 79 -5.24 3.21 -11.03
C GLU A 79 -5.73 4.62 -10.66
N PRO A 80 -6.98 5.04 -10.96
CA PRO A 80 -7.45 6.37 -10.60
C PRO A 80 -7.42 6.63 -9.08
N LEU A 81 -7.84 5.64 -8.29
CA LEU A 81 -7.88 5.74 -6.82
C LEU A 81 -6.46 5.72 -6.22
N MET A 82 -5.60 4.85 -6.72
CA MET A 82 -4.21 4.74 -6.27
C MET A 82 -3.41 6.00 -6.59
N ARG A 83 -3.61 6.59 -7.77
CA ARG A 83 -3.00 7.88 -8.13
C ARG A 83 -3.46 8.99 -7.19
N ARG A 84 -4.76 9.02 -6.85
CA ARG A 84 -5.31 10.00 -5.91
C ARG A 84 -4.65 9.88 -4.52
N ILE A 85 -4.55 8.67 -3.98
CA ILE A 85 -3.89 8.41 -2.68
C ILE A 85 -2.42 8.88 -2.72
N ALA A 86 -1.68 8.50 -3.76
CA ALA A 86 -0.28 8.89 -3.91
C ALA A 86 -0.12 10.41 -4.01
N GLN A 87 -0.93 11.08 -4.84
CA GLN A 87 -0.88 12.53 -5.01
C GLN A 87 -1.22 13.29 -3.73
N GLN A 88 -2.26 12.87 -3.00
CA GLN A 88 -2.70 13.55 -1.77
C GLN A 88 -1.71 13.39 -0.61
N SER A 89 -0.85 12.37 -0.65
CA SER A 89 0.15 12.10 0.39
C SER A 89 1.57 12.55 0.02
N GLY A 90 1.80 13.03 -1.20
CA GLY A 90 3.15 13.32 -1.69
C GLY A 90 3.97 12.07 -2.09
N GLY A 91 3.32 10.91 -2.23
CA GLY A 91 3.94 9.67 -2.71
C GLY A 91 3.92 9.52 -4.24
N THR A 92 4.18 8.31 -4.72
CA THR A 92 4.28 7.97 -6.15
C THR A 92 3.39 6.81 -6.54
N TYR A 93 2.92 6.79 -7.78
CA TYR A 93 2.21 5.63 -8.36
C TYR A 93 3.12 4.86 -9.33
N THR A 94 3.20 3.55 -9.18
CA THR A 94 3.91 2.62 -10.08
C THR A 94 2.98 1.52 -10.52
N PHE A 95 2.94 1.22 -11.82
CA PHE A 95 2.28 0.02 -12.34
C PHE A 95 3.31 -1.02 -12.73
N VAL A 96 3.12 -2.26 -12.29
CA VAL A 96 3.97 -3.41 -12.59
C VAL A 96 3.13 -4.43 -13.37
N SER A 97 3.45 -4.65 -14.63
CA SER A 97 2.77 -5.63 -15.48
C SER A 97 3.23 -7.06 -15.20
N VAL A 98 2.32 -8.03 -15.14
CA VAL A 98 2.68 -9.46 -15.12
C VAL A 98 3.15 -9.83 -16.53
N GLY A 99 4.45 -10.07 -16.72
CA GLY A 99 5.02 -10.43 -18.03
C GLY A 99 6.39 -9.82 -18.35
N GLY A 100 6.91 -8.93 -17.50
CA GLY A 100 8.30 -8.51 -17.60
C GLY A 100 9.24 -9.61 -17.09
N VAL A 101 10.01 -10.23 -17.99
CA VAL A 101 11.29 -10.83 -17.59
C VAL A 101 12.15 -9.69 -16.99
N PRO A 102 12.83 -9.89 -15.85
CA PRO A 102 13.58 -8.85 -15.16
C PRO A 102 14.58 -8.09 -16.04
#